data_AF-K5VAX1-F1
#
_entry.id   AF-K5VAX1-F1
#
_cell.length_a   1.000
_cell.length_b   1.000
_cell.length_c   1.000
_cell.angle_alpha   90.00
_cell.angle_beta   90.00
_cell.angle_gamma   90.00
#
_symmetry.space_group_name_H-M   'P 1'
#
loop_
_entity.id
_entity.type
_entity.pdbx_description
1 polymer ?
#
loop_
_entity_poly.entity_id
_entity_poly.type
_entity_poly.pdbx_seq_one_letter_code
_entity_poly.pdbx_strand_id
1 'polypeptide(L)'
;MMADHRLQLRAAAGWQLDLQTLMQSEDASRSLVAALAFLVWDILITLDDEAVHIWMTEFQPLKILYIFTRYYSALALIIVNTQTLSCKGWVIIEGTSAVLLEIAVETILILRIYAMYTANRRLLYALIFGLVVQVTIMVAALGASLPQLKDSPQCAELVFPTGIIAYSIACITFESLLLGLTLNKYFTAISEGWGGVMLLNILVRDGVWAFALLFIANVANTLFFTIAPATLAALGFPWLLVILGALGPRLILNIRREHSRTLSSSSFDDADMQLPMAAYVAANTDDTGDWSSDSHAHASRSSFASWQSVLLWRRVDVP
;
A
#
# COMPACT_ATOMS: atom_id res chain seq x y z
N MET A 1 3.61 61.47 18.41
CA MET A 1 4.33 60.47 19.24
C MET A 1 3.62 59.13 19.35
N MET A 2 2.36 59.04 19.82
CA MET A 2 1.67 57.73 19.94
C MET A 2 1.36 57.03 18.60
N ALA A 3 1.16 57.77 17.51
CA ALA A 3 0.90 57.18 16.18
C ALA A 3 2.13 56.48 15.57
N ASP A 4 3.33 57.08 15.73
CA ASP A 4 4.61 56.48 15.31
C ASP A 4 4.89 55.17 16.05
N HIS A 5 4.64 55.13 17.35
CA HIS A 5 4.88 53.94 18.15
C HIS A 5 3.98 52.76 17.74
N ARG A 6 2.73 53.03 17.32
CA ARG A 6 1.83 51.99 16.78
C ARG A 6 2.25 51.49 15.40
N LEU A 7 2.83 52.34 14.56
CA LEU A 7 3.39 51.94 13.26
C LEU A 7 4.63 51.07 13.43
N GLN A 8 5.54 51.42 14.35
CA GLN A 8 6.71 50.60 14.66
C GLN A 8 6.34 49.24 15.26
N LEU A 9 5.33 49.17 16.12
CA LEU A 9 4.83 47.90 16.66
C LEU A 9 4.17 47.02 15.59
N ARG A 10 3.42 47.61 14.65
CA ARG A 10 2.84 46.88 13.50
C ARG A 10 3.91 46.38 12.55
N ALA A 11 4.94 47.19 12.29
CA ALA A 11 6.08 46.77 11.49
C ALA A 11 6.83 45.61 12.16
N ALA A 12 7.16 45.74 13.45
CA ALA A 12 7.84 44.68 14.21
C ALA A 12 7.03 43.37 14.28
N ALA A 13 5.71 43.46 14.48
CA ALA A 13 4.82 42.30 14.43
C ALA A 13 4.75 41.68 13.02
N GLY A 14 4.76 42.50 11.96
CA GLY A 14 4.83 42.03 10.56
C GLY A 14 6.13 41.27 10.27
N TRP A 15 7.28 41.84 10.63
CA TRP A 15 8.58 41.18 10.46
C TRP A 15 8.67 39.84 11.23
N GLN A 16 8.08 39.76 12.42
CA GLN A 16 8.05 38.52 13.21
C GLN A 16 7.17 37.44 12.56
N LEU A 17 6.00 37.81 12.03
CA LEU A 17 5.12 36.90 11.28
C LEU A 17 5.82 36.39 10.02
N ASP A 18 6.43 37.28 9.23
CA ASP A 18 7.17 36.91 8.02
C ASP A 18 8.33 35.95 8.35
N LEU A 19 9.12 36.23 9.38
CA LEU A 19 10.23 35.36 9.80
C LEU A 19 9.74 33.97 10.23
N GLN A 20 8.62 33.90 10.98
CA GLN A 20 8.02 32.62 11.37
C GLN A 20 7.55 31.82 10.16
N THR A 21 6.94 32.45 9.16
CA THR A 21 6.50 31.75 7.95
C THR A 21 7.67 31.23 7.11
N LEU A 22 8.80 31.96 7.06
CA LEU A 22 10.02 31.53 6.37
C LEU A 22 10.68 30.33 7.06
N MET A 23 10.74 30.32 8.39
CA MET A 23 11.28 29.16 9.13
C MET A 23 10.41 27.91 8.92
N GLN A 24 9.08 28.08 8.95
CA GLN A 24 8.15 26.97 8.75
C GLN A 24 8.22 26.38 7.32
N SER A 25 8.47 27.19 6.29
CA SER A 25 8.60 26.70 4.92
C SER A 25 9.91 25.94 4.68
N GLU A 26 10.99 26.36 5.35
CA GLU A 26 12.27 25.64 5.33
C GLU A 26 12.15 24.28 6.04
N ASP A 27 11.49 24.23 7.20
CA ASP A 27 11.23 22.99 7.93
C ASP A 27 10.34 22.03 7.12
N ALA A 28 9.35 22.57 6.40
CA ALA A 28 8.50 21.77 5.52
C ALA A 28 9.31 21.13 4.39
N SER A 29 10.20 21.91 3.76
CA SER A 29 11.07 21.42 2.69
C SER A 29 12.05 20.35 3.18
N ARG A 30 12.62 20.50 4.37
CA ARG A 30 13.49 19.47 4.99
C ARG A 30 12.72 18.17 5.27
N SER A 31 11.47 18.27 5.70
CA SER A 31 10.60 17.12 5.94
C SER A 31 10.26 16.37 4.65
N LEU A 32 10.02 17.08 3.54
CA LEU A 32 9.80 16.48 2.21
C LEU A 32 11.02 15.68 1.74
N VAL A 33 12.23 16.21 1.94
CA VAL A 33 13.47 15.51 1.61
C VAL A 33 13.66 14.28 2.49
N ALA A 34 13.34 14.37 3.78
CA ALA A 34 13.37 13.23 4.70
C ALA A 34 12.37 12.13 4.31
N ALA A 35 11.17 12.51 3.89
CA ALA A 35 10.14 11.60 3.38
C ALA A 35 10.64 10.84 2.13
N LEU A 36 11.23 11.55 1.17
CA LEU A 36 11.84 10.95 -0.01
C LEU A 36 13.00 10.02 0.36
N ALA A 37 13.89 10.46 1.26
CA ALA A 37 15.01 9.64 1.73
C ALA A 37 14.54 8.35 2.39
N PHE A 38 13.47 8.41 3.20
CA PHE A 38 12.87 7.23 3.81
C PHE A 38 12.32 6.26 2.77
N LEU A 39 11.60 6.76 1.76
CA LEU A 39 11.08 5.90 0.68
C LEU A 39 12.21 5.27 -0.14
N VAL A 40 13.26 6.02 -0.45
CA VAL A 40 14.45 5.47 -1.13
C VAL A 40 15.13 4.42 -0.28
N TRP A 41 15.29 4.66 1.02
CA TRP A 41 15.83 3.67 1.95
C TRP A 41 14.97 2.40 1.98
N ASP A 42 13.64 2.53 2.05
CA ASP A 42 12.70 1.41 2.00
C ASP A 42 12.85 0.59 0.70
N ILE A 43 13.02 1.28 -0.43
CA ILE A 43 13.28 0.65 -1.72
C ILE A 43 14.56 -0.18 -1.64
N LEU A 44 15.67 0.44 -1.21
CA LEU A 44 16.98 -0.21 -1.16
C LEU A 44 16.98 -1.50 -0.32
N ILE A 45 16.37 -1.48 0.87
CA ILE A 45 16.36 -2.66 1.77
C ILE A 45 15.45 -3.80 1.28
N THR A 46 14.58 -3.54 0.32
CA THR A 46 13.66 -4.54 -0.26
C THR A 46 14.05 -4.95 -1.68
N LEU A 47 15.15 -4.41 -2.23
CA LEU A 47 15.62 -4.71 -3.59
C LEU A 47 15.98 -6.20 -3.77
N ASP A 48 16.62 -6.82 -2.78
CA ASP A 48 17.01 -8.24 -2.85
C ASP A 48 15.79 -9.14 -3.00
N ASP A 49 14.75 -8.88 -2.20
CA ASP A 49 13.48 -9.59 -2.30
C ASP A 49 12.76 -9.28 -3.61
N GLU A 50 12.82 -8.03 -4.07
CA GLU A 50 12.18 -7.60 -5.32
C GLU A 50 12.79 -8.31 -6.53
N ALA A 51 14.13 -8.40 -6.60
CA ALA A 51 14.85 -9.10 -7.65
C ALA A 51 14.35 -10.55 -7.80
N VAL A 52 14.25 -11.27 -6.69
CA VAL A 52 13.83 -12.67 -6.68
C VAL A 52 12.32 -12.81 -6.94
N HIS A 53 11.47 -12.08 -6.22
CA HIS A 53 10.03 -12.37 -6.20
C HIS A 53 9.24 -11.59 -7.26
N ILE A 54 9.73 -10.46 -7.75
CA ILE A 54 9.03 -9.61 -8.71
C ILE A 54 9.65 -9.74 -10.10
N TRP A 55 10.97 -9.61 -10.22
CA TRP A 55 11.65 -9.55 -11.51
C TRP A 55 11.78 -10.92 -12.18
N MET A 56 12.15 -11.95 -11.42
CA MET A 56 12.33 -13.32 -11.93
C MET A 56 11.03 -14.12 -12.09
N THR A 57 9.90 -13.57 -11.63
CA THR A 57 8.58 -14.22 -11.70
C THR A 57 7.81 -13.80 -12.96
N GLU A 58 7.00 -14.72 -13.48
CA GLU A 58 6.09 -14.48 -14.61
C GLU A 58 5.18 -13.24 -14.40
N PHE A 59 4.75 -12.64 -15.51
CA PHE A 59 3.91 -11.45 -15.50
C PHE A 59 2.54 -11.73 -14.86
N GLN A 60 2.29 -11.09 -13.71
CA GLN A 60 1.01 -11.14 -12.99
C GLN A 60 0.47 -9.72 -12.79
N PRO A 61 -0.86 -9.50 -12.75
CA PRO A 61 -1.44 -8.16 -12.56
C PRO A 61 -0.98 -7.47 -11.26
N LEU A 62 -0.72 -8.24 -10.20
CA LEU A 62 -0.15 -7.73 -8.95
C LEU A 62 1.26 -7.11 -9.12
N LYS A 63 2.03 -7.54 -10.13
CA LYS A 63 3.34 -6.94 -10.47
C LYS A 63 3.18 -5.51 -10.98
N ILE A 64 2.11 -5.23 -11.74
CA ILE A 64 1.82 -3.88 -12.23
C ILE A 64 1.45 -2.97 -11.06
N LEU A 65 0.55 -3.41 -10.17
CA LEU A 65 0.17 -2.68 -8.96
C LEU A 65 1.38 -2.41 -8.04
N TYR A 66 2.26 -3.40 -7.89
CA TYR A 66 3.49 -3.27 -7.12
C TYR A 66 4.42 -2.19 -7.71
N ILE A 67 4.73 -2.30 -9.00
CA ILE A 67 5.62 -1.34 -9.69
C ILE A 67 4.98 0.05 -9.65
N PHE A 68 3.67 0.13 -9.90
CA PHE A 68 2.95 1.40 -9.85
C PHE A 68 3.07 2.05 -8.48
N THR A 69 2.61 1.39 -7.40
CA THR A 69 2.62 1.98 -6.05
C THR A 69 4.01 2.44 -5.60
N ARG A 70 5.05 1.66 -5.90
CA ARG A 70 6.43 1.93 -5.48
C ARG A 70 7.12 3.02 -6.29
N TYR A 71 7.14 2.89 -7.63
CA TYR A 71 7.89 3.82 -8.47
C TYR A 71 7.12 5.12 -8.72
N TYR A 72 5.78 5.07 -8.74
CA TYR A 72 4.97 6.27 -8.88
C TYR A 72 5.02 7.16 -7.62
N SER A 73 5.00 6.58 -6.41
CA SER A 73 5.15 7.35 -5.17
C SER A 73 6.50 8.05 -5.10
N ALA A 74 7.59 7.35 -5.46
CA ALA A 74 8.92 7.95 -5.57
C ALA A 74 8.96 9.07 -6.62
N LEU A 75 8.39 8.85 -7.80
CA LEU A 75 8.31 9.86 -8.85
C LEU A 75 7.53 11.10 -8.41
N ALA A 76 6.37 10.92 -7.78
CA ALA A 76 5.53 12.01 -7.28
C ALA A 76 6.30 12.86 -6.27
N LEU A 77 6.99 12.23 -5.31
CA LEU A 77 7.80 12.94 -4.31
C LEU A 77 9.00 13.66 -4.95
N ILE A 78 9.67 13.06 -5.93
CA ILE A 78 10.76 13.71 -6.67
C ILE A 78 10.26 14.97 -7.39
N ILE A 79 9.12 14.89 -8.07
CA ILE A 79 8.56 16.04 -8.79
C ILE A 79 8.22 17.16 -7.80
N VAL A 80 7.56 16.83 -6.68
CA VAL A 80 7.21 17.79 -5.63
C VAL A 80 8.45 18.46 -5.01
N ASN A 81 9.55 17.73 -4.84
CA ASN A 81 10.78 18.27 -4.24
C ASN A 81 11.64 19.08 -5.24
N THR A 82 11.61 18.75 -6.54
CA THR A 82 12.56 19.30 -7.51
C THR A 82 11.99 20.39 -8.40
N GLN A 83 10.67 20.36 -8.67
CA GLN A 83 10.04 21.30 -9.59
C GLN A 83 9.46 22.49 -8.84
N THR A 84 9.76 23.69 -9.31
CA THR A 84 9.11 24.92 -8.85
C THR A 84 7.73 25.02 -9.50
N LEU A 85 6.74 24.38 -8.87
CA LEU A 85 5.36 24.40 -9.33
C LEU A 85 4.63 25.63 -8.79
N SER A 86 3.69 26.17 -9.58
CA SER A 86 2.71 27.13 -9.08
C SER A 86 1.88 26.49 -7.96
N CYS A 87 1.32 27.30 -7.05
CA CYS A 87 0.47 26.83 -5.94
C CYS A 87 -0.59 25.81 -6.37
N LYS A 88 -1.32 26.12 -7.45
CA LYS A 88 -2.34 25.25 -8.04
C LYS A 88 -1.73 23.95 -8.58
N GLY A 89 -0.57 24.02 -9.21
CA GLY A 89 0.13 22.84 -9.74
C GLY A 89 0.58 21.89 -8.64
N TRP A 90 1.05 22.43 -7.52
CA TRP A 90 1.43 21.66 -6.34
C TRP A 90 0.25 20.91 -5.73
N VAL A 91 -0.88 21.59 -5.50
CA VAL A 91 -2.10 20.94 -4.97
C VAL A 91 -2.65 19.89 -5.94
N ILE A 92 -2.64 20.17 -7.25
CA ILE A 92 -3.10 19.20 -8.27
C ILE A 92 -2.21 17.97 -8.27
N ILE A 93 -0.88 18.12 -8.28
CA ILE A 93 0.01 16.96 -8.36
C ILE A 93 -0.06 16.12 -7.10
N GLU A 94 -0.08 16.74 -5.92
CA GLU A 94 -0.21 16.01 -4.65
C GLU A 94 -1.56 15.30 -4.55
N GLY A 95 -2.66 16.02 -4.77
CA GLY A 95 -4.01 15.45 -4.67
C GLY A 95 -4.25 14.33 -5.69
N THR A 96 -3.81 14.50 -6.95
CA THR A 96 -3.94 13.44 -7.95
C THR A 96 -3.03 12.25 -7.66
N SER A 97 -1.82 12.48 -7.15
CA SER A 97 -0.92 11.40 -6.75
C SER A 97 -1.45 10.59 -5.58
N ALA A 98 -2.06 11.25 -4.59
CA ALA A 98 -2.70 10.61 -3.44
C ALA A 98 -3.86 9.73 -3.90
N VAL A 99 -4.80 10.26 -4.68
CA VAL A 99 -5.94 9.51 -5.24
C VAL A 99 -5.47 8.25 -5.97
N LEU A 100 -4.46 8.38 -6.84
CA LEU A 100 -3.97 7.26 -7.64
C LEU A 100 -3.31 6.17 -6.78
N LEU A 101 -2.51 6.56 -5.78
CA LEU A 101 -1.86 5.60 -4.88
C LEU A 101 -2.86 4.96 -3.93
N GLU A 102 -3.83 5.71 -3.40
CA GLU A 102 -4.91 5.18 -2.57
C GLU A 102 -5.69 4.10 -3.34
N ILE A 103 -6.13 4.39 -4.57
CA ILE A 103 -6.83 3.38 -5.42
C ILE A 103 -5.99 2.12 -5.58
N ALA A 104 -4.69 2.26 -5.85
CA ALA A 104 -3.82 1.13 -6.07
C ALA A 104 -3.64 0.28 -4.79
N VAL A 105 -3.42 0.93 -3.64
CA VAL A 105 -3.29 0.27 -2.34
C VAL A 105 -4.62 -0.39 -1.92
N GLU A 106 -5.74 0.32 -2.02
CA GLU A 106 -7.08 -0.21 -1.71
C GLU A 106 -7.44 -1.40 -2.59
N THR A 107 -7.05 -1.38 -3.87
CA THR A 107 -7.22 -2.55 -4.74
C THR A 107 -6.44 -3.76 -4.19
N ILE A 108 -5.20 -3.58 -3.73
CA ILE A 108 -4.40 -4.64 -3.10
C ILE A 108 -5.10 -5.17 -1.83
N LEU A 109 -5.61 -4.26 -1.01
CA LEU A 109 -6.33 -4.59 0.23
C LEU A 109 -7.63 -5.36 -0.04
N ILE A 110 -8.43 -4.92 -1.02
CA ILE A 110 -9.67 -5.60 -1.43
C ILE A 110 -9.38 -7.01 -1.95
N LEU A 111 -8.35 -7.18 -2.78
CA LEU A 111 -7.93 -8.50 -3.27
C LEU A 111 -7.56 -9.43 -2.11
N ARG A 112 -6.90 -8.90 -1.08
CA ARG A 112 -6.56 -9.65 0.12
C ARG A 112 -7.80 -10.08 0.91
N ILE A 113 -8.74 -9.17 1.13
CA ILE A 113 -10.00 -9.48 1.82
C ILE A 113 -10.79 -10.54 1.02
N TYR A 114 -10.83 -10.41 -0.30
CA TYR A 114 -11.47 -11.40 -1.18
C TYR A 114 -10.86 -12.80 -1.02
N ALA A 115 -9.54 -12.91 -0.91
CA ALA A 115 -8.86 -14.17 -0.64
C ALA A 115 -9.19 -14.72 0.76
N MET A 116 -9.26 -13.87 1.79
CA MET A 116 -9.59 -14.28 3.16
C MET A 116 -11.03 -14.75 3.34
N TYR A 117 -11.98 -14.18 2.59
CA TYR A 117 -13.41 -14.49 2.64
C TYR A 117 -13.82 -15.51 1.56
N THR A 118 -13.00 -16.55 1.40
CA THR A 118 -13.26 -17.72 0.53
C THR A 118 -13.73 -17.35 -0.89
N ALA A 119 -13.20 -16.28 -1.46
CA ALA A 119 -13.52 -15.81 -2.81
C ALA A 119 -15.03 -15.50 -3.02
N ASN A 120 -15.72 -14.99 -2.00
CA ASN A 120 -17.10 -14.57 -2.13
C ASN A 120 -17.24 -13.34 -3.06
N ARG A 121 -17.69 -13.58 -4.29
CA ARG A 121 -17.84 -12.54 -5.32
C ARG A 121 -18.82 -11.43 -4.94
N ARG A 122 -19.82 -11.70 -4.10
CA ARG A 122 -20.77 -10.67 -3.64
C ARG A 122 -20.07 -9.62 -2.78
N LEU A 123 -19.19 -10.05 -1.89
CA LEU A 123 -18.37 -9.16 -1.07
C LEU A 123 -17.43 -8.34 -1.95
N LEU A 124 -16.80 -8.97 -2.94
CA LEU A 124 -15.92 -8.25 -3.88
C LEU A 124 -16.67 -7.13 -4.62
N TYR A 125 -17.85 -7.41 -5.17
CA TYR A 125 -18.64 -6.38 -5.86
C TYR A 125 -19.08 -5.26 -4.90
N ALA A 126 -19.43 -5.58 -3.65
CA ALA A 126 -19.76 -4.57 -2.65
C ALA A 126 -18.54 -3.68 -2.31
N LEU A 127 -17.35 -4.26 -2.19
CA LEU A 127 -16.12 -3.50 -1.92
C LEU A 127 -15.70 -2.63 -3.11
N ILE A 128 -15.78 -3.15 -4.34
CA ILE A 128 -15.51 -2.36 -5.56
C ILE A 128 -16.52 -1.22 -5.69
N PHE A 129 -17.79 -1.46 -5.38
CA PHE A 129 -18.80 -0.41 -5.36
C PHE A 129 -18.46 0.66 -4.33
N GLY A 130 -18.08 0.27 -3.11
CA GLY A 130 -17.63 1.19 -2.07
C GLY A 130 -16.41 2.02 -2.50
N LEU A 131 -15.42 1.39 -3.14
CA LEU A 131 -14.25 2.05 -3.68
C LEU A 131 -14.63 3.11 -4.74
N VAL A 132 -15.52 2.78 -5.67
CA VAL A 132 -15.99 3.73 -6.68
C VAL A 132 -16.70 4.92 -6.03
N VAL A 133 -17.54 4.67 -5.02
CA VAL A 133 -18.20 5.74 -4.25
C VAL A 133 -17.17 6.64 -3.56
N GLN A 134 -16.16 6.06 -2.90
CA GLN A 134 -15.10 6.84 -2.28
C GLN A 134 -14.32 7.68 -3.30
N VAL A 135 -13.85 7.08 -4.39
CA VAL A 135 -13.08 7.77 -5.43
C VAL A 135 -13.87 8.91 -6.05
N THR A 136 -15.17 8.70 -6.31
CA THR A 136 -16.02 9.77 -6.82
C THR A 136 -16.15 10.94 -5.84
N ILE A 137 -16.27 10.68 -4.54
CA ILE A 137 -16.26 11.73 -3.50
C ILE A 137 -14.92 12.45 -3.49
N MET A 138 -13.79 11.73 -3.53
CA MET A 138 -12.45 12.32 -3.51
C MET A 138 -12.19 13.23 -4.71
N VAL A 139 -12.51 12.75 -5.92
CA VAL A 139 -12.33 13.51 -7.16
C VAL A 139 -13.25 14.73 -7.19
N ALA A 140 -14.50 14.59 -6.75
CA ALA A 140 -15.44 15.70 -6.66
C ALA A 140 -14.98 16.75 -5.63
N ALA A 141 -14.49 16.31 -4.46
CA ALA A 141 -13.98 17.17 -3.41
C ALA A 141 -12.73 17.93 -3.86
N LEU A 142 -11.79 17.26 -4.52
CA LEU A 142 -10.59 17.89 -5.09
C LEU A 142 -10.98 18.90 -6.17
N GLY A 143 -11.84 18.51 -7.11
CA GLY A 143 -12.30 19.38 -8.19
C GLY A 143 -13.07 20.62 -7.71
N ALA A 144 -13.90 20.48 -6.69
CA ALA A 144 -14.62 21.61 -6.07
C ALA A 144 -13.70 22.56 -5.29
N SER A 145 -12.51 22.08 -4.88
CA SER A 145 -11.52 22.87 -4.14
C SER A 145 -10.64 23.70 -5.08
N LEU A 146 -10.32 23.21 -6.29
CA LEU A 146 -9.46 23.93 -7.24
C LEU A 146 -9.89 25.39 -7.58
N PRO A 147 -11.17 25.71 -7.87
CA PRO A 147 -11.55 27.07 -8.25
C PRO A 147 -11.49 28.08 -7.10
N GLN A 148 -11.42 27.64 -5.85
CA GLN A 148 -11.36 28.54 -4.69
C GLN A 148 -9.90 28.94 -4.35
N LEU A 149 -8.91 28.33 -5.02
CA LEU A 149 -7.51 28.73 -4.96
C LEU A 149 -7.34 30.09 -5.66
N LYS A 150 -7.36 31.18 -4.89
CA LYS A 150 -6.87 32.48 -5.38
C LYS A 150 -5.37 32.42 -5.59
N ASP A 151 -4.88 33.06 -6.65
CA ASP A 151 -3.45 33.22 -6.93
C ASP A 151 -2.82 34.20 -5.93
N SER A 152 -2.74 33.78 -4.67
CA SER A 152 -1.98 34.47 -3.63
C SER A 152 -0.52 34.00 -3.70
N PRO A 153 0.47 34.89 -3.58
CA PRO A 153 1.89 34.56 -3.67
C PRO A 153 2.39 33.60 -2.57
N GLN A 154 1.58 33.28 -1.56
CA GLN A 154 2.03 32.56 -0.37
C GLN A 154 1.38 31.19 -0.16
N CYS A 155 0.45 30.71 -1.00
CA CYS A 155 -0.33 29.47 -0.72
C CYS A 155 -0.90 29.36 0.72
N ALA A 156 -0.95 30.46 1.47
CA ALA A 156 -1.08 30.45 2.92
C ALA A 156 -2.54 30.38 3.39
N GLU A 157 -3.49 30.51 2.47
CA GLU A 157 -4.92 30.39 2.73
C GLU A 157 -5.48 29.16 1.99
N LEU A 158 -4.95 27.97 2.29
CA LEU A 158 -5.69 26.72 2.10
C LEU A 158 -6.85 26.67 3.12
N VAL A 159 -7.82 27.57 3.01
CA VAL A 159 -9.07 27.48 3.77
C VAL A 159 -10.02 26.58 2.98
N PHE A 160 -9.75 25.28 3.01
CA PHE A 160 -10.62 24.24 2.44
C PHE A 160 -11.23 23.34 3.52
N PRO A 161 -11.97 23.89 4.51
CA PRO A 161 -12.51 23.05 5.56
C PRO A 161 -13.42 21.97 4.96
N THR A 162 -14.38 22.32 4.09
CA THR A 162 -15.40 21.35 3.69
C THR A 162 -14.93 20.29 2.69
N GLY A 163 -14.14 20.67 1.67
CA GLY A 163 -13.68 19.75 0.63
C GLY A 163 -12.67 18.71 1.15
N ILE A 164 -11.66 19.17 1.90
CA ILE A 164 -10.64 18.28 2.48
C ILE A 164 -11.24 17.41 3.58
N ILE A 165 -12.18 17.92 4.38
CA ILE A 165 -12.89 17.10 5.38
C ILE A 165 -13.72 16.03 4.67
N ALA A 166 -14.45 16.36 3.59
CA ALA A 166 -15.22 15.37 2.84
C ALA A 166 -14.34 14.28 2.21
N TYR A 167 -13.20 14.67 1.62
CA TYR A 167 -12.17 13.73 1.13
C TYR A 167 -11.72 12.80 2.27
N SER A 168 -11.31 13.37 3.40
CA SER A 168 -10.74 12.64 4.52
C SER A 168 -11.75 11.67 5.16
N ILE A 169 -13.00 12.11 5.32
CA ILE A 169 -14.07 11.25 5.86
C ILE A 169 -14.33 10.07 4.93
N ALA A 170 -14.34 10.28 3.61
CA ALA A 170 -14.54 9.20 2.65
C ALA A 170 -13.42 8.15 2.77
N CYS A 171 -12.14 8.59 2.79
CA CYS A 171 -10.99 7.70 2.95
C CYS A 171 -11.02 6.95 4.29
N ILE A 172 -11.23 7.64 5.41
CA ILE A 172 -11.29 7.02 6.75
C ILE A 172 -12.43 6.03 6.84
N THR A 173 -13.59 6.35 6.27
CA THR A 173 -14.76 5.46 6.30
C THR A 173 -14.47 4.16 5.56
N PHE A 174 -13.91 4.23 4.35
CA PHE A 174 -13.59 3.02 3.60
C PHE A 174 -12.44 2.24 4.22
N GLU A 175 -11.37 2.90 4.67
CA GLU A 175 -10.26 2.24 5.36
C GLU A 175 -10.75 1.53 6.64
N SER A 176 -11.66 2.16 7.40
CA SER A 176 -12.29 1.54 8.58
C SER A 176 -13.14 0.32 8.23
N LEU A 177 -13.82 0.33 7.08
CA LEU A 177 -14.58 -0.82 6.57
C LEU A 177 -13.63 -1.98 6.26
N LEU A 178 -12.53 -1.71 5.54
CA LEU A 178 -11.53 -2.71 5.19
C LEU A 178 -10.84 -3.29 6.43
N LEU A 179 -10.43 -2.42 7.37
CA LEU A 179 -9.85 -2.81 8.65
C LEU A 179 -10.85 -3.64 9.49
N GLY A 180 -12.11 -3.21 9.57
CA GLY A 180 -13.17 -3.89 10.31
C GLY A 180 -13.46 -5.29 9.78
N LEU A 181 -13.52 -5.47 8.45
CA LEU A 181 -13.66 -6.79 7.83
C LEU A 181 -12.45 -7.68 8.14
N THR A 182 -11.24 -7.13 8.04
CA THR A 182 -10.01 -7.88 8.32
C THR A 182 -9.95 -8.33 9.78
N LEU A 183 -10.28 -7.44 10.72
CA LEU A 183 -10.35 -7.74 12.15
C LEU A 183 -11.44 -8.76 12.48
N ASN A 184 -12.63 -8.63 11.89
CA ASN A 184 -13.71 -9.59 12.10
C ASN A 184 -13.27 -11.01 11.71
N LYS A 185 -12.63 -11.15 10.54
CA LYS A 185 -12.10 -12.45 10.11
C LYS A 185 -10.96 -12.94 11.00
N TYR A 186 -10.08 -12.04 11.45
CA TYR A 186 -9.03 -12.36 12.41
C TYR A 186 -9.60 -12.93 13.71
N PHE A 187 -10.59 -12.27 14.32
CA PHE A 187 -11.23 -12.76 15.56
C PHE A 187 -12.01 -14.05 15.35
N THR A 188 -12.69 -14.21 14.20
CA THR A 188 -13.40 -15.46 13.87
C THR A 188 -12.42 -16.62 13.77
N ALA A 189 -11.28 -16.43 13.10
CA ALA A 189 -10.21 -17.43 13.02
C ALA A 189 -9.61 -17.76 14.40
N ILE A 190 -9.66 -16.82 15.35
CA ILE A 190 -9.30 -17.06 16.75
C ILE A 190 -10.32 -17.92 17.47
N SER A 191 -11.60 -17.61 17.31
CA SER A 191 -12.66 -18.34 18.00
C SER A 191 -12.85 -19.78 17.50
N GLU A 192 -12.57 -20.07 16.24
CA GLU A 192 -12.80 -21.39 15.62
C GLU A 192 -11.69 -22.43 15.93
N GLY A 193 -10.68 -22.07 16.73
CA GLY A 193 -9.61 -22.97 17.15
C GLY A 193 -8.40 -22.96 16.20
N TRP A 194 -7.26 -22.54 16.74
CA TRP A 194 -5.99 -22.27 16.04
C TRP A 194 -5.22 -23.49 15.50
N GLY A 195 -5.82 -24.69 15.50
CA GLY A 195 -5.09 -25.95 15.35
C GLY A 195 -4.54 -26.28 13.95
N GLY A 196 -4.99 -25.61 12.88
CA GLY A 196 -4.77 -26.13 11.52
C GLY A 196 -3.99 -25.26 10.52
N VAL A 197 -3.86 -23.94 10.72
CA VAL A 197 -3.32 -23.04 9.67
C VAL A 197 -2.40 -21.96 10.24
N MET A 198 -1.21 -22.38 10.67
CA MET A 198 -0.11 -21.48 11.07
C MET A 198 0.20 -20.42 10.00
N LEU A 199 0.10 -20.80 8.72
CA LEU A 199 0.32 -19.90 7.57
C LEU A 199 -0.72 -18.77 7.48
N LEU A 200 -2.00 -19.09 7.70
CA LEU A 200 -3.09 -18.11 7.65
C LEU A 200 -2.99 -17.14 8.83
N ASN A 201 -2.52 -17.58 9.99
CA ASN A 201 -2.31 -16.72 11.16
C ASN A 201 -1.23 -15.66 10.93
N ILE A 202 -0.06 -16.06 10.40
CA ILE A 202 1.03 -15.11 10.07
C ILE A 202 0.55 -14.12 9.01
N LEU A 203 -0.11 -14.62 7.96
CA LEU A 203 -0.61 -13.78 6.88
C LEU A 203 -1.68 -12.79 7.35
N VAL A 204 -2.60 -13.19 8.24
CA VAL A 204 -3.63 -12.29 8.74
C VAL A 204 -3.03 -11.26 9.70
N ARG A 205 -2.16 -11.69 10.61
CA ARG A 205 -1.50 -10.79 11.58
C ARG A 205 -0.69 -9.71 10.87
N ASP A 206 0.16 -10.09 9.91
CA ASP A 206 0.99 -9.15 9.16
C ASP A 206 0.13 -8.23 8.28
N GLY A 207 -1.07 -8.68 7.92
CA GLY A 207 -2.05 -7.85 7.23
C GLY A 207 -2.67 -6.80 8.11
N VAL A 208 -3.18 -7.19 9.28
CA VAL A 208 -3.84 -6.30 10.22
C VAL A 208 -2.95 -5.10 10.57
N TRP A 209 -1.65 -5.31 10.77
CA TRP A 209 -0.70 -4.22 11.05
C TRP A 209 -0.64 -3.18 9.92
N ALA A 210 -0.71 -3.63 8.67
CA ALA A 210 -0.68 -2.72 7.52
C ALA A 210 -1.96 -1.91 7.39
N PHE A 211 -3.13 -2.56 7.52
CA PHE A 211 -4.43 -1.86 7.56
C PHE A 211 -4.47 -0.85 8.72
N ALA A 212 -3.96 -1.24 9.89
CA ALA A 212 -3.91 -0.35 11.05
C ALA A 212 -2.98 0.85 10.80
N LEU A 213 -1.80 0.64 10.20
CA LEU A 213 -0.88 1.74 9.91
C LEU A 213 -1.45 2.69 8.85
N LEU A 214 -2.11 2.18 7.81
CA LEU A 214 -2.79 2.98 6.79
C LEU A 214 -3.93 3.80 7.40
N PHE A 215 -4.75 3.18 8.25
CA PHE A 215 -5.80 3.88 8.98
C PHE A 215 -5.23 5.00 9.87
N ILE A 216 -4.19 4.71 10.66
CA ILE A 216 -3.52 5.71 11.51
C ILE A 216 -2.93 6.84 10.66
N ALA A 217 -2.29 6.53 9.53
CA ALA A 217 -1.73 7.51 8.62
C ALA A 217 -2.80 8.45 8.05
N ASN A 218 -3.94 7.90 7.62
CA ASN A 218 -5.08 8.68 7.12
C ASN A 218 -5.70 9.57 8.21
N VAL A 219 -5.84 9.06 9.43
CA VAL A 219 -6.32 9.84 10.58
C VAL A 219 -5.34 10.96 10.94
N ALA A 220 -4.04 10.66 10.99
CA ALA A 220 -3.00 11.65 11.27
C ALA A 220 -2.97 12.75 10.20
N ASN A 221 -3.05 12.37 8.91
CA ASN A 221 -3.17 13.30 7.79
C ASN A 221 -4.36 14.25 7.97
N THR A 222 -5.53 13.69 8.30
CA THR A 222 -6.75 14.48 8.56
C THR A 222 -6.58 15.43 9.74
N LEU A 223 -5.91 14.99 10.80
CA LEU A 223 -5.64 15.81 11.97
C LEU A 223 -4.72 17.00 11.63
N PHE A 224 -3.70 16.76 10.80
CA PHE A 224 -2.83 17.83 10.31
C PHE A 224 -3.61 18.85 9.47
N PHE A 225 -4.57 18.41 8.65
CA PHE A 225 -5.41 19.34 7.87
C PHE A 225 -6.44 20.12 8.68
N THR A 226 -6.91 19.59 9.81
CA THR A 226 -8.02 20.19 10.58
C THR A 226 -7.57 21.06 11.75
N ILE A 227 -6.45 20.71 12.40
CA ILE A 227 -6.00 21.38 13.63
C ILE A 227 -4.70 22.15 13.40
N ALA A 228 -3.82 21.67 12.52
CA ALA A 228 -2.48 22.21 12.39
C ALA A 228 -2.46 23.48 11.52
N PRO A 229 -1.48 24.38 11.74
CA PRO A 229 -1.27 25.52 10.84
C PRO A 229 -1.00 25.03 9.41
N ALA A 230 -1.32 25.85 8.41
CA ALA A 230 -1.24 25.50 6.98
C ALA A 230 0.13 24.89 6.56
N THR A 231 1.20 25.26 7.26
CA THR A 231 2.55 24.73 7.06
C THR A 231 2.73 23.29 7.53
N LEU A 232 2.08 22.86 8.62
CA LEU A 232 2.04 21.46 9.03
C LEU A 232 1.07 20.64 8.18
N ALA A 233 -0.03 21.24 7.72
CA ALA A 233 -0.96 20.56 6.81
C ALA A 233 -0.27 20.17 5.50
N ALA A 234 0.65 20.99 5.00
CA ALA A 234 1.48 20.69 3.83
C ALA A 234 2.41 19.46 3.99
N LEU A 235 2.62 18.98 5.21
CA LEU A 235 3.42 17.77 5.46
C LEU A 235 2.59 16.48 5.30
N GLY A 236 1.28 16.56 5.48
CA GLY A 236 0.43 15.38 5.59
C GLY A 236 0.46 14.50 4.33
N PHE A 237 0.15 15.08 3.16
CA PHE A 237 0.11 14.35 1.90
C PHE A 237 1.44 13.69 1.52
N PRO A 238 2.60 14.38 1.54
CA PRO A 238 3.88 13.74 1.25
C PRO A 238 4.17 12.50 2.09
N TRP A 239 3.92 12.57 3.40
CA TRP A 239 4.11 11.44 4.30
C TRP A 239 3.08 10.32 4.05
N LEU A 240 1.85 10.67 3.67
CA LEU A 240 0.85 9.69 3.23
C LEU A 240 1.30 8.96 1.96
N LEU A 241 1.85 9.66 0.96
CA LEU A 241 2.39 9.06 -0.27
C LEU A 241 3.54 8.09 0.04
N VAL A 242 4.42 8.45 0.99
CA VAL A 242 5.49 7.56 1.45
C VAL A 242 4.92 6.29 2.08
N ILE A 243 3.94 6.41 2.96
CA ILE A 243 3.35 5.27 3.65
C ILE A 243 2.63 4.36 2.66
N LEU A 244 1.84 4.92 1.73
CA LEU A 244 1.19 4.17 0.65
C LEU A 244 2.23 3.47 -0.25
N GLY A 245 3.31 4.18 -0.58
CA GLY A 245 4.41 3.69 -1.41
C GLY A 245 5.29 2.63 -0.76
N ALA A 246 5.42 2.61 0.57
CA ALA A 246 6.20 1.61 1.31
C ALA A 246 5.36 0.40 1.71
N LEU A 247 4.15 0.61 2.23
CA LEU A 247 3.30 -0.47 2.71
C LEU A 247 2.71 -1.31 1.57
N GLY A 248 2.15 -0.69 0.53
CA GLY A 248 1.53 -1.42 -0.58
C GLY A 248 2.44 -2.52 -1.15
N PRO A 249 3.69 -2.18 -1.53
CA PRO A 249 4.70 -3.14 -1.97
C PRO A 249 5.03 -4.25 -0.97
N ARG A 250 5.21 -3.91 0.32
CA ARG A 250 5.53 -4.88 1.38
C ARG A 250 4.43 -5.91 1.57
N LEU A 251 3.17 -5.53 1.37
CA LEU A 251 2.03 -6.46 1.48
C LEU A 251 2.10 -7.53 0.40
N ILE A 252 2.42 -7.13 -0.82
CA ILE A 252 2.57 -8.04 -1.95
C ILE A 252 3.80 -8.93 -1.76
N LEU A 253 4.94 -8.36 -1.34
CA LEU A 253 6.18 -9.10 -1.11
C LEU A 253 6.04 -10.15 0.00
N ASN A 254 5.43 -9.79 1.13
CA ASN A 254 5.23 -10.73 2.24
C ASN A 254 4.42 -11.95 1.78
N ILE A 255 3.36 -11.75 1.00
CA ILE A 255 2.57 -12.86 0.44
C ILE A 255 3.42 -13.76 -0.48
N ARG A 256 4.21 -13.16 -1.38
CA ARG A 256 5.05 -13.91 -2.33
C ARG A 256 6.13 -14.71 -1.62
N ARG A 257 6.78 -14.10 -0.62
CA ARG A 257 7.80 -14.76 0.21
C ARG A 257 7.23 -16.00 0.92
N GLU A 258 6.05 -15.87 1.53
CA GLU A 258 5.41 -17.01 2.21
C GLU A 258 4.97 -18.10 1.23
N HIS A 259 4.49 -17.73 0.05
CA HIS A 259 4.17 -18.70 -1.00
C HIS A 259 5.40 -19.49 -1.46
N SER A 260 6.53 -18.81 -1.70
CA SER A 260 7.81 -19.45 -2.05
C SER A 260 8.34 -20.36 -0.93
N ARG A 261 8.22 -19.94 0.34
CA ARG A 261 8.57 -20.79 1.49
C ARG A 261 7.74 -22.06 1.56
N THR A 262 6.43 -21.93 1.34
CA THR A 262 5.50 -23.08 1.35
C THR A 262 5.86 -24.08 0.25
N LEU A 263 6.10 -23.61 -0.98
CA LEU A 263 6.53 -24.47 -2.09
C LEU A 263 7.87 -25.17 -1.81
N SER A 264 8.83 -24.46 -1.18
CA SER A 264 10.09 -25.10 -0.79
C SER A 264 9.88 -26.15 0.30
N SER A 265 9.07 -25.87 1.33
CA SER A 265 8.76 -26.82 2.39
C SER A 265 8.04 -28.05 1.85
N SER A 266 7.05 -27.88 0.97
CA SER A 266 6.36 -29.01 0.35
C SER A 266 7.29 -29.82 -0.56
N SER A 267 8.23 -29.17 -1.25
CA SER A 267 9.21 -29.89 -2.07
C SER A 267 10.25 -30.62 -1.20
N PHE A 268 10.57 -30.12 -0.01
CA PHE A 268 11.43 -30.80 0.96
C PHE A 268 10.68 -31.91 1.69
N ASP A 269 9.42 -31.73 2.06
CA ASP A 269 8.57 -32.79 2.63
C ASP A 269 8.28 -33.88 1.59
N ASP A 270 8.06 -33.55 0.31
CA ASP A 270 8.00 -34.53 -0.77
C ASP A 270 9.36 -35.20 -0.99
N ALA A 271 10.48 -34.49 -0.85
CA ALA A 271 11.81 -35.08 -0.97
C ALA A 271 12.20 -35.96 0.24
N ASP A 272 11.76 -35.63 1.46
CA ASP A 272 11.94 -36.44 2.68
C ASP A 272 10.94 -37.59 2.73
N MET A 273 9.74 -37.44 2.16
CA MET A 273 8.78 -38.53 1.97
C MET A 273 9.17 -39.42 0.76
N GLN A 274 9.93 -38.89 -0.20
CA GLN A 274 10.60 -39.63 -1.28
C GLN A 274 12.04 -40.07 -0.95
N LEU A 275 12.57 -39.78 0.24
CA LEU A 275 13.69 -40.52 0.82
C LEU A 275 13.08 -41.78 1.44
N PRO A 276 12.87 -42.83 0.64
CA PRO A 276 11.92 -43.84 1.01
C PRO A 276 12.61 -44.75 2.03
N MET A 277 11.78 -45.51 2.72
CA MET A 277 12.11 -46.85 3.22
C MET A 277 13.02 -47.68 2.28
N ALA A 278 13.18 -47.32 1.00
CA ALA A 278 14.21 -47.82 0.09
C ALA A 278 15.64 -47.67 0.60
N ALA A 279 16.00 -46.63 1.36
CA ALA A 279 17.33 -46.55 1.98
C ALA A 279 17.49 -47.56 3.14
N TYR A 280 16.38 -47.92 3.79
CA TYR A 280 16.35 -48.95 4.85
C TYR A 280 16.22 -50.38 4.27
N VAL A 281 15.66 -50.54 3.06
CA VAL A 281 15.51 -51.81 2.35
C VAL A 281 16.72 -52.13 1.46
N ALA A 282 17.43 -51.11 0.94
CA ALA A 282 18.68 -51.29 0.19
C ALA A 282 19.88 -51.71 1.06
N ALA A 283 19.72 -51.72 2.39
CA ALA A 283 20.67 -52.36 3.28
C ALA A 283 20.47 -53.89 3.38
N ASN A 284 19.50 -54.49 2.67
CA ASN A 284 19.15 -55.90 2.89
C ASN A 284 18.70 -56.73 1.67
N THR A 285 18.95 -56.31 0.43
CA THR A 285 18.70 -57.19 -0.73
C THR A 285 19.83 -57.10 -1.74
N ASP A 286 20.68 -58.12 -1.70
CA ASP A 286 21.52 -58.52 -2.82
C ASP A 286 20.66 -58.91 -4.03
N ASP A 287 21.16 -58.46 -5.18
CA ASP A 287 21.10 -59.07 -6.51
C ASP A 287 19.81 -59.08 -7.38
N THR A 288 20.08 -58.65 -8.63
CA THR A 288 19.47 -58.98 -9.94
C THR A 288 18.36 -58.11 -10.53
N GLY A 289 18.67 -57.56 -11.73
CA GLY A 289 17.79 -57.71 -12.91
C GLY A 289 17.04 -56.48 -13.44
N ASP A 290 17.71 -55.74 -14.34
CA ASP A 290 17.28 -55.32 -15.70
C ASP A 290 15.83 -54.80 -15.98
N TRP A 291 15.78 -53.64 -16.67
CA TRP A 291 14.98 -53.27 -17.86
C TRP A 291 14.46 -51.82 -17.90
N SER A 292 14.77 -51.20 -19.03
CA SER A 292 14.39 -49.90 -19.61
C SER A 292 12.89 -49.68 -19.87
N SER A 293 12.43 -48.43 -19.93
CA SER A 293 12.05 -47.73 -21.19
C SER A 293 11.06 -46.55 -21.00
N ASP A 294 11.46 -45.39 -21.53
CA ASP A 294 10.74 -44.27 -22.19
C ASP A 294 9.19 -44.18 -22.17
N SER A 295 8.65 -42.95 -22.04
CA SER A 295 8.23 -42.10 -23.20
C SER A 295 7.25 -40.93 -22.89
N HIS A 296 7.54 -39.78 -23.52
CA HIS A 296 6.69 -38.72 -24.14
C HIS A 296 5.52 -38.04 -23.36
N ALA A 297 5.61 -36.73 -23.06
CA ALA A 297 5.36 -35.53 -23.90
C ALA A 297 3.86 -35.15 -24.07
N HIS A 298 3.48 -33.92 -23.66
CA HIS A 298 2.51 -33.09 -24.38
C HIS A 298 2.55 -31.61 -23.94
N ALA A 299 2.61 -30.74 -24.95
CA ALA A 299 2.70 -29.28 -24.84
C ALA A 299 1.35 -28.58 -25.06
N SER A 300 1.29 -27.33 -24.56
CA SER A 300 0.53 -26.18 -25.07
C SER A 300 -1.00 -26.11 -24.85
N ARG A 301 -1.39 -25.27 -23.88
CA ARG A 301 -2.65 -24.49 -23.90
C ARG A 301 -2.54 -23.26 -22.98
N SER A 302 -1.53 -22.42 -23.22
CA SER A 302 -1.24 -21.21 -22.45
C SER A 302 -1.69 -19.96 -23.22
N SER A 303 -2.94 -19.54 -23.05
CA SER A 303 -3.35 -18.16 -23.39
C SER A 303 -4.65 -17.73 -22.73
N PHE A 304 -5.46 -18.65 -22.21
CA PHE A 304 -6.71 -18.33 -21.51
C PHE A 304 -6.67 -18.67 -19.99
N ALA A 305 -5.53 -19.17 -19.51
CA ALA A 305 -5.33 -19.62 -18.14
C ALA A 305 -4.82 -18.53 -17.17
N SER A 306 -4.41 -17.35 -17.66
CA SER A 306 -3.79 -16.32 -16.80
C SER A 306 -4.75 -15.68 -15.79
N TRP A 307 -6.07 -15.74 -16.05
CA TRP A 307 -7.09 -15.32 -15.09
C TRP A 307 -7.50 -16.44 -14.12
N GLN A 308 -7.31 -17.70 -14.51
CA GLN A 308 -7.66 -18.85 -13.66
C GLN A 308 -6.55 -19.25 -12.69
N SER A 309 -5.28 -18.95 -12.97
CA SER A 309 -4.18 -19.22 -12.01
C SER A 309 -4.24 -18.35 -10.75
N VAL A 310 -4.86 -17.16 -10.82
CA VAL A 310 -5.21 -16.35 -9.64
C VAL A 310 -6.41 -16.96 -8.87
N LEU A 311 -7.22 -17.79 -9.53
CA LEU A 311 -8.46 -18.39 -8.99
C LEU A 311 -8.33 -19.88 -8.60
N LEU A 312 -7.20 -20.54 -8.88
CA LEU A 312 -6.96 -21.96 -8.58
C LEU A 312 -6.26 -22.20 -7.23
N TRP A 313 -6.67 -21.46 -6.20
CA TRP A 313 -6.41 -21.77 -4.78
C TRP A 313 -7.28 -22.94 -4.26
N ARG A 314 -7.83 -23.78 -5.14
CA ARG A 314 -8.79 -24.84 -4.77
C ARG A 314 -8.58 -26.11 -5.58
N ARG A 315 -7.52 -26.84 -5.25
CA ARG A 315 -7.54 -28.31 -5.27
C ARG A 315 -6.49 -28.85 -4.29
N VAL A 316 -6.73 -28.61 -3.01
CA VAL A 316 -6.31 -29.54 -1.96
C VAL A 316 -7.59 -30.23 -1.57
N ASP A 317 -7.83 -31.39 -2.20
CA ASP A 317 -8.83 -32.34 -1.72
C ASP A 317 -8.31 -32.86 -0.38
N VAL A 318 -9.08 -32.65 0.68
CA VAL A 318 -8.91 -33.34 1.97
C VAL A 318 -10.15 -34.24 2.11
N PRO A 319 -9.97 -35.54 2.43
CA PRO A 319 -11.02 -36.56 2.43
C PRO A 319 -12.18 -36.28 3.39
#